data_AF-A0A7S1YX23-F1
#
_entry.id   AF-A0A7S1YX23-F1
#
_cell.length_a   1.000
_cell.length_b   1.000
_cell.length_c   1.000
_cell.angle_alpha   90.00
_cell.angle_beta   90.00
_cell.angle_gamma   90.00
#
_symmetry.space_group_name_H-M   'P 1'
#
loop_
_entity.id
_entity.type
_entity.pdbx_description
1 polymer ?
#
loop_
_entity_poly.entity_id
_entity_poly.type
_entity_poly.pdbx_seq_one_letter_code
_entity_poly.pdbx_strand_id
1 'polypeptide(L)'
;SAYMSVREMTPLQERINAITVIPNAFYCLYFLLAGKWLDTEVIERAREAMGVGDSCAGTDASFFSSADEASFPWMQNMMEYNPATIAQEMSSMSFYESYEKFGCIRATIFPSLHALPPLPVLAVAIGIILHMPFSFTYHWKYAHRLPPGLARIEHWSRRLDHVFMHVICTCMSYATSGSWNYFLACAMLNADCIYRQFLPEVRPRRNLIRIGLSVIAYTMPILWWGNVILFGKIYAILLICAWLFAGYPIGGWSHSVFHATIALLPPLLMTAACDLSSSRTQIQTAAMCAVLKET
;
A
#
# COMPACT_ATOMS: atom_id res chain seq x y z
N SER A 1 -5.16 35.39 8.62
CA SER A 1 -3.71 35.69 8.56
C SER A 1 -3.28 35.77 7.11
N ALA A 2 -2.28 36.59 6.77
CA ALA A 2 -1.78 36.78 5.40
C ALA A 2 -1.32 35.47 4.70
N TYR A 3 -1.01 34.43 5.48
CA TYR A 3 -0.64 33.12 4.95
C TYR A 3 -1.75 32.45 4.14
N MET A 4 -3.01 32.58 4.55
CA MET A 4 -4.13 31.88 3.88
C MET A 4 -4.62 32.60 2.62
N SER A 5 -4.52 33.92 2.57
CA SER A 5 -4.97 34.70 1.40
C SER A 5 -4.09 34.46 0.17
N VAL A 6 -2.78 34.23 0.36
CA VAL A 6 -1.85 33.92 -0.75
C VAL A 6 -2.07 32.51 -1.33
N ARG A 7 -2.76 31.64 -0.59
CA ARG A 7 -3.00 30.24 -0.94
C ARG A 7 -4.42 29.99 -1.42
N GLU A 8 -5.12 31.03 -1.82
CA GLU A 8 -6.44 30.86 -2.43
C GLU A 8 -6.30 30.24 -3.82
N MET A 9 -7.22 29.33 -4.12
CA MET A 9 -7.29 28.62 -5.39
C MET A 9 -8.59 28.99 -6.08
N THR A 10 -8.54 29.15 -7.41
CA THR A 10 -9.72 29.39 -8.21
C THR A 10 -10.62 28.14 -8.24
N PRO A 11 -11.92 28.28 -8.55
CA PRO A 11 -12.80 27.13 -8.68
C PRO A 11 -12.30 26.07 -9.68
N LEU A 12 -11.62 26.48 -10.75
CA LEU A 12 -11.02 25.56 -11.70
C LEU A 12 -9.87 24.76 -11.06
N GLN A 13 -8.95 25.44 -10.37
CA GLN A 13 -7.82 24.79 -9.68
C GLN A 13 -8.30 23.78 -8.64
N GLU A 14 -9.34 24.10 -7.86
CA GLU A 14 -9.92 23.17 -6.88
C GLU A 14 -10.55 21.94 -7.55
N ARG A 15 -11.20 22.09 -8.71
CA ARG A 15 -11.74 20.93 -9.46
C ARG A 15 -10.62 20.05 -10.02
N ILE A 16 -9.53 20.64 -10.51
CA ILE A 16 -8.39 19.86 -10.98
C ILE A 16 -7.72 19.13 -9.80
N ASN A 17 -7.58 19.77 -8.62
CA ASN A 17 -7.12 19.08 -7.41
C ASN A 17 -7.94 17.82 -7.13
N ALA A 18 -9.27 17.92 -7.15
CA ALA A 18 -10.14 16.78 -6.93
C ALA A 18 -9.89 15.65 -7.94
N ILE A 19 -9.78 16.00 -9.23
CA ILE A 19 -9.53 15.01 -10.30
C ILE A 19 -8.19 14.30 -10.08
N THR A 20 -7.14 15.03 -9.71
CA THR A 20 -5.78 14.47 -9.53
C THR A 20 -5.67 13.47 -8.36
N VAL A 21 -6.66 13.38 -7.46
CA VAL A 21 -6.69 12.37 -6.39
C VAL A 21 -7.12 10.99 -6.93
N ILE A 22 -7.96 10.95 -7.97
CA ILE A 22 -8.60 9.74 -8.48
C ILE A 22 -7.59 8.63 -8.88
N PRO A 23 -6.53 8.92 -9.66
CA PRO A 23 -5.62 7.88 -10.15
C PRO A 23 -5.00 7.01 -9.05
N ASN A 24 -4.76 7.58 -7.87
CA ASN A 24 -4.21 6.85 -6.72
C ASN A 24 -5.09 5.68 -6.28
N ALA A 25 -6.38 5.94 -6.08
CA ALA A 25 -7.32 4.93 -5.63
C ALA A 25 -7.57 3.86 -6.71
N PHE A 26 -7.67 4.28 -7.97
CA PHE A 26 -7.84 3.36 -9.10
C PHE A 26 -6.61 2.50 -9.33
N TYR A 27 -5.39 3.03 -9.17
CA TYR A 27 -4.18 2.22 -9.23
C TYR A 27 -4.18 1.14 -8.14
N CYS A 28 -4.56 1.49 -6.90
CA CYS A 28 -4.64 0.50 -5.82
C CYS A 28 -5.66 -0.60 -6.12
N LEU A 29 -6.85 -0.23 -6.59
CA LEU A 29 -7.87 -1.20 -7.02
C LEU A 29 -7.37 -2.09 -8.15
N TYR A 30 -6.76 -1.50 -9.18
CA TYR A 30 -6.17 -2.25 -10.29
C TYR A 30 -5.11 -3.23 -9.79
N PHE A 31 -4.19 -2.77 -8.94
CA PHE A 31 -3.10 -3.60 -8.41
C PHE A 31 -3.62 -4.82 -7.65
N LEU A 32 -4.65 -4.65 -6.82
CA LEU A 32 -5.30 -5.74 -6.09
C LEU A 32 -6.06 -6.70 -7.01
N LEU A 33 -6.97 -6.15 -7.83
CA LEU A 33 -7.94 -6.93 -8.61
C LEU A 33 -7.33 -7.61 -9.82
N ALA A 34 -6.27 -7.04 -10.40
CA ALA A 34 -5.51 -7.63 -11.51
C ALA A 34 -4.39 -8.57 -11.02
N GLY A 35 -4.30 -8.86 -9.71
CA GLY A 35 -3.31 -9.78 -9.16
C GLY A 35 -1.86 -9.31 -9.30
N LYS A 36 -1.61 -7.99 -9.46
CA LYS A 36 -0.25 -7.45 -9.68
C LYS A 36 0.68 -7.55 -8.47
N TRP A 37 0.14 -7.98 -7.34
CA TRP A 37 0.89 -8.30 -6.11
C TRP A 37 1.47 -9.72 -6.11
N LEU A 38 1.10 -10.57 -7.08
CA LEU A 38 1.58 -11.94 -7.23
C LEU A 38 2.47 -12.05 -8.48
N ASP A 39 3.75 -12.35 -8.28
CA ASP A 39 4.73 -12.49 -9.36
C ASP A 39 4.59 -13.86 -10.05
N THR A 40 4.70 -13.87 -11.38
CA THR A 40 4.72 -15.09 -12.19
C THR A 40 5.86 -16.02 -11.76
N GLU A 41 7.03 -15.49 -11.40
CA GLU A 41 8.16 -16.31 -10.92
C GLU A 41 7.84 -17.08 -9.63
N VAL A 42 6.93 -16.56 -8.79
CA VAL A 42 6.49 -17.27 -7.58
C VAL A 42 5.48 -18.35 -7.92
N ILE A 43 4.63 -18.14 -8.93
CA ILE A 43 3.70 -19.15 -9.45
C ILE A 43 4.48 -20.32 -10.07
N GLU A 44 5.49 -20.05 -10.89
CA GLU A 44 6.32 -21.10 -11.50
C GLU A 44 7.06 -21.93 -10.44
N ARG A 45 7.62 -21.29 -9.41
CA ARG A 45 8.24 -22.01 -8.29
C ARG A 45 7.25 -22.87 -7.51
N ALA A 46 6.01 -22.39 -7.32
CA ALA A 46 4.96 -23.20 -6.70
C ALA A 46 4.57 -24.39 -7.59
N ARG A 47 4.51 -24.19 -8.91
CA ARG A 47 4.22 -25.22 -9.91
C ARG A 47 5.26 -26.34 -9.88
N GLU A 48 6.54 -25.98 -9.89
CA GLU A 48 7.67 -26.92 -9.75
C GLU A 48 7.60 -27.68 -8.42
N ALA A 49 7.37 -26.98 -7.31
CA ALA A 49 7.28 -27.59 -5.97
C ALA A 49 6.10 -28.58 -5.85
N MET A 50 5.01 -28.36 -6.60
CA MET A 50 3.86 -29.25 -6.64
C MET A 50 4.01 -30.41 -7.63
N GLY A 51 5.11 -30.47 -8.41
CA GLY A 51 5.30 -31.47 -9.45
C GLY A 51 4.31 -31.34 -10.62
N VAL A 52 3.68 -30.17 -10.79
CA VAL A 52 2.73 -29.88 -11.86
C VAL A 52 3.50 -29.35 -13.07
N GLY A 53 4.27 -30.21 -13.73
CA GLY A 53 5.01 -29.84 -14.94
C GLY A 53 5.06 -31.01 -15.90
N ASP A 54 5.12 -30.72 -17.20
CA ASP A 54 5.29 -31.75 -18.22
C ASP A 54 6.55 -32.56 -17.89
N SER A 55 6.35 -33.79 -17.42
CA SER A 55 7.37 -34.77 -17.04
C SER A 55 8.20 -35.28 -18.23
N CYS A 56 8.21 -34.52 -19.33
CA CYS A 56 8.87 -34.86 -20.59
C CYS A 56 10.29 -34.30 -20.70
N ALA A 57 10.74 -33.41 -19.81
CA ALA A 57 12.14 -33.01 -19.72
C ALA A 57 12.83 -33.87 -18.66
N GLY A 58 13.57 -34.90 -19.08
CA GLY A 58 14.44 -35.70 -18.22
C GLY A 58 15.61 -34.87 -17.67
N THR A 59 15.32 -33.96 -16.73
CA THR A 59 16.33 -33.21 -16.01
C THR A 59 16.77 -34.01 -14.78
N ASP A 60 18.03 -34.42 -14.81
CA ASP A 60 18.74 -35.04 -13.69
C ASP A 60 18.52 -34.25 -12.40
N ALA A 61 18.08 -34.95 -11.35
CA ALA A 61 17.83 -34.43 -10.00
C ALA A 61 19.08 -33.90 -9.26
N SER A 62 20.17 -33.61 -9.98
CA SER A 62 21.45 -33.17 -9.44
C SER A 62 21.64 -31.64 -9.40
N PHE A 63 20.73 -30.85 -9.99
CA PHE A 63 20.90 -29.39 -10.08
C PHE A 63 20.66 -28.64 -8.75
N PHE A 64 19.92 -29.22 -7.81
CA PHE A 64 19.62 -28.57 -6.52
C PHE A 64 20.69 -28.74 -5.43
N SER A 65 21.78 -29.47 -5.68
CA SER A 65 22.81 -29.72 -4.65
C SER A 65 23.94 -28.67 -4.59
N SER A 66 23.93 -27.66 -5.45
CA SER A 66 25.06 -26.71 -5.56
C SER A 66 24.70 -25.23 -5.38
N ALA A 67 23.47 -24.90 -5.03
CA ALA A 67 23.12 -23.54 -4.64
C ALA A 67 23.56 -23.33 -3.18
N ASP A 68 24.57 -22.48 -2.98
CA ASP A 68 25.08 -22.07 -1.67
C ASP A 68 23.93 -21.69 -0.71
N GLU A 69 23.66 -22.58 0.26
CA GLU A 69 22.65 -22.42 1.33
C GLU A 69 22.81 -21.11 2.13
N ALA A 70 23.99 -20.49 2.06
CA ALA A 70 24.31 -19.24 2.75
C ALA A 70 23.75 -17.97 2.10
N SER A 71 23.24 -18.06 0.86
CA SER A 71 22.84 -16.87 0.07
C SER A 71 21.45 -16.33 0.41
N PHE A 72 20.61 -17.14 1.07
CA PHE A 72 19.20 -16.87 1.20
C PHE A 72 18.67 -17.23 2.59
N PRO A 73 18.71 -16.28 3.55
CA PRO A 73 18.14 -16.45 4.89
C PRO A 73 16.64 -16.83 4.90
N TRP A 74 15.96 -16.74 3.75
CA TRP A 74 14.57 -17.15 3.60
C TRP A 74 14.37 -18.66 3.33
N MET A 75 15.39 -19.41 2.89
CA MET A 75 15.29 -20.87 2.74
C MET A 75 15.24 -21.58 4.10
N GLN A 76 15.90 -21.06 5.14
CA GLN A 76 15.85 -21.65 6.48
C GLN A 76 14.45 -21.62 7.10
N ASN A 77 13.63 -20.59 6.84
CA ASN A 77 12.24 -20.57 7.28
C ASN A 77 11.29 -21.39 6.39
N MET A 78 11.68 -21.72 5.15
CA MET A 78 10.95 -22.69 4.33
C MET A 78 11.24 -24.14 4.75
N MET A 79 12.41 -24.42 5.34
CA MET A 79 12.75 -25.76 5.83
C MET A 79 11.97 -26.20 7.07
N GLU A 80 11.27 -25.30 7.77
CA GLU A 80 10.34 -25.69 8.84
C GLU A 80 9.02 -26.28 8.29
N TYR A 81 8.71 -26.01 7.02
CA TYR A 81 7.59 -26.62 6.31
C TYR A 81 8.15 -27.59 5.25
N ASN A 82 8.27 -28.88 5.61
CA ASN A 82 8.77 -29.89 4.68
C ASN A 82 7.83 -29.99 3.45
N PRO A 83 8.27 -29.57 2.24
CA PRO A 83 7.44 -29.61 1.05
C PRO A 83 6.99 -31.03 0.69
N ALA A 84 7.77 -32.05 1.08
CA ALA A 84 7.37 -33.45 0.91
C ALA A 84 6.16 -33.82 1.77
N THR A 85 6.03 -33.25 2.97
CA THR A 85 4.86 -33.46 3.84
C THR A 85 3.62 -32.79 3.27
N ILE A 86 3.75 -31.59 2.68
CA ILE A 86 2.65 -30.93 1.96
C ILE A 86 2.23 -31.79 0.77
N ALA A 87 3.17 -32.24 -0.06
CA ALA A 87 2.86 -33.06 -1.24
C ALA A 87 2.18 -34.38 -0.84
N GLN A 88 2.62 -35.00 0.25
CA GLN A 88 2.01 -36.22 0.79
C GLN A 88 0.57 -35.96 1.30
N GLU A 89 0.35 -34.89 2.07
CA GLU A 89 -1.01 -34.50 2.48
C GLU A 89 -1.90 -34.21 1.25
N MET A 90 -1.40 -33.46 0.27
CA MET A 90 -2.13 -33.12 -0.95
C MET A 90 -2.48 -34.34 -1.80
N SER A 91 -1.63 -35.37 -1.82
CA SER A 91 -1.92 -36.63 -2.54
C SER A 91 -3.09 -37.41 -1.96
N SER A 92 -3.44 -37.16 -0.69
CA SER A 92 -4.50 -37.87 0.04
C SER A 92 -5.81 -37.09 0.16
N MET A 93 -5.77 -35.78 -0.10
CA MET A 93 -6.93 -34.89 -0.01
C MET A 93 -7.69 -34.81 -1.32
N SER A 94 -9.02 -34.72 -1.26
CA SER A 94 -9.80 -34.39 -2.45
C SER A 94 -9.47 -32.97 -2.92
N PHE A 95 -9.56 -32.72 -4.23
CA PHE A 95 -9.30 -31.40 -4.81
C PHE A 95 -10.11 -30.28 -4.12
N TYR A 96 -11.36 -30.56 -3.74
CA TYR A 96 -12.24 -29.63 -3.04
C TYR A 96 -11.77 -29.32 -1.61
N GLU A 97 -11.34 -30.32 -0.84
CA GLU A 97 -10.80 -30.10 0.51
C GLU A 97 -9.51 -29.28 0.47
N SER A 98 -8.69 -29.48 -0.56
CA SER A 98 -7.48 -28.68 -0.80
C SER A 98 -7.84 -27.22 -1.04
N TYR A 99 -8.78 -26.96 -1.93
CA TYR A 99 -9.19 -25.60 -2.29
C TYR A 99 -9.78 -24.82 -1.10
N GLU A 100 -10.61 -25.46 -0.28
CA GLU A 100 -11.17 -24.85 0.93
C GLU A 100 -10.11 -24.62 2.02
N LYS A 101 -9.20 -25.58 2.23
CA LYS A 101 -8.11 -25.47 3.22
C LYS A 101 -7.18 -24.30 2.93
N PHE A 102 -6.89 -24.03 1.66
CA PHE A 102 -6.00 -22.94 1.25
C PHE A 102 -6.68 -21.58 1.10
N GLY A 103 -8.00 -21.50 1.23
CA GLY A 103 -8.73 -20.23 1.08
C GLY A 103 -8.64 -19.65 -0.34
N CYS A 104 -8.59 -20.52 -1.35
CA CYS A 104 -8.48 -20.11 -2.74
C CYS A 104 -9.77 -19.42 -3.21
N ILE A 105 -9.63 -18.36 -4.01
CA ILE A 105 -10.76 -17.57 -4.53
C ILE A 105 -11.02 -17.95 -5.99
N ARG A 106 -12.27 -18.30 -6.29
CA ARG A 106 -12.72 -18.55 -7.67
C ARG A 106 -13.69 -17.46 -8.10
N ALA A 107 -13.15 -16.31 -8.50
CA ALA A 107 -13.93 -15.20 -9.03
C ALA A 107 -13.87 -15.17 -10.56
N THR A 108 -15.03 -15.17 -11.23
CA THR A 108 -15.14 -14.97 -12.69
C THR A 108 -14.82 -13.54 -13.10
N ILE A 109 -15.19 -12.56 -12.28
CA ILE A 109 -14.98 -11.14 -12.56
C ILE A 109 -13.51 -10.74 -12.35
N PHE A 110 -12.80 -11.41 -11.44
CA PHE A 110 -11.40 -11.15 -11.09
C PHE A 110 -10.56 -12.42 -11.24
N PRO A 111 -10.27 -12.86 -12.48
CA PRO A 111 -9.63 -14.15 -12.73
C PRO A 111 -8.21 -14.25 -12.19
N SER A 112 -7.53 -13.13 -11.97
CA SER A 112 -6.18 -13.07 -11.40
C SER A 112 -6.15 -13.00 -9.87
N LEU A 113 -7.31 -12.98 -9.22
CA LEU A 113 -7.41 -12.97 -7.76
C LEU A 113 -7.52 -14.41 -7.24
N HIS A 114 -6.38 -15.07 -7.10
CA HIS A 114 -6.30 -16.49 -6.72
C HIS A 114 -6.51 -16.74 -5.22
N ALA A 115 -6.15 -15.76 -4.38
CA ALA A 115 -6.40 -15.73 -2.93
C ALA A 115 -6.51 -14.28 -2.47
N LEU A 116 -6.74 -14.04 -1.17
CA LEU A 116 -6.70 -12.68 -0.63
C LEU A 116 -5.28 -12.08 -0.75
N PRO A 117 -5.13 -10.78 -1.06
CA PRO A 117 -3.84 -10.12 -1.05
C PRO A 117 -3.24 -10.05 0.38
N PRO A 118 -1.91 -9.96 0.53
CA PRO A 118 -1.28 -9.82 1.83
C PRO A 118 -1.80 -8.61 2.61
N LEU A 119 -1.93 -8.73 3.93
CA LEU A 119 -2.42 -7.65 4.78
C LEU A 119 -1.63 -6.33 4.64
N PRO A 120 -0.28 -6.33 4.51
CA PRO A 120 0.45 -5.09 4.24
C PRO A 120 0.04 -4.41 2.93
N VAL A 121 -0.18 -5.18 1.85
CA VAL A 121 -0.63 -4.67 0.54
C VAL A 121 -2.05 -4.10 0.66
N LEU A 122 -2.95 -4.82 1.36
CA LEU A 122 -4.29 -4.33 1.66
C LEU A 122 -4.27 -3.04 2.48
N ALA A 123 -3.34 -2.89 3.43
CA ALA A 123 -3.23 -1.67 4.21
C ALA A 123 -2.91 -0.45 3.33
N VAL A 124 -1.97 -0.56 2.37
CA VAL A 124 -1.71 0.51 1.39
C VAL A 124 -3.00 0.90 0.67
N ALA A 125 -3.72 -0.09 0.14
CA ALA A 125 -4.93 0.13 -0.65
C ALA A 125 -6.03 0.78 0.18
N ILE A 126 -6.32 0.24 1.36
CA ILE A 126 -7.37 0.72 2.27
C ILE A 126 -7.12 2.19 2.63
N GLY A 127 -5.89 2.54 3.02
CA GLY A 127 -5.55 3.93 3.37
C GLY A 127 -5.87 4.88 2.22
N ILE A 128 -5.37 4.58 1.01
CA ILE A 128 -5.53 5.45 -0.17
C ILE A 128 -7.00 5.51 -0.63
N ILE A 129 -7.67 4.37 -0.72
CA ILE A 129 -9.07 4.27 -1.18
C ILE A 129 -9.99 5.01 -0.22
N LEU A 130 -9.81 4.85 1.10
CA LEU A 130 -10.66 5.51 2.09
C LEU A 130 -10.48 7.03 2.12
N HIS A 131 -9.29 7.55 1.83
CA HIS A 131 -9.04 8.99 1.79
C HIS A 131 -9.67 9.68 0.58
N MET A 132 -9.66 9.02 -0.59
CA MET A 132 -10.07 9.61 -1.86
C MET A 132 -11.48 10.26 -1.82
N PRO A 133 -12.54 9.64 -1.29
CA PRO A 133 -13.87 10.24 -1.23
C PRO A 133 -13.92 11.56 -0.47
N PHE A 134 -13.20 11.68 0.65
CA PHE A 134 -13.21 12.89 1.49
C PHE A 134 -12.42 14.02 0.83
N SER A 135 -11.25 13.70 0.29
CA SER A 135 -10.42 14.66 -0.43
C SER A 135 -11.11 15.17 -1.70
N PHE A 136 -11.67 14.25 -2.50
CA PHE A 136 -12.44 14.58 -3.69
C PHE A 136 -13.64 15.46 -3.34
N THR A 137 -14.43 15.06 -2.35
CA THR A 137 -15.63 15.80 -1.92
C THR A 137 -15.28 17.21 -1.46
N TYR A 138 -14.22 17.37 -0.66
CA TYR A 138 -13.76 18.68 -0.20
C TYR A 138 -13.42 19.59 -1.38
N HIS A 139 -12.53 19.15 -2.26
CA HIS A 139 -12.05 19.95 -3.39
C HIS A 139 -13.14 20.20 -4.45
N TRP A 140 -13.93 19.18 -4.79
CA TRP A 140 -14.95 19.27 -5.83
C TRP A 140 -16.15 20.14 -5.41
N LYS A 141 -16.63 19.99 -4.17
CA LYS A 141 -17.90 20.60 -3.73
C LYS A 141 -17.72 21.81 -2.83
N TYR A 142 -16.75 21.80 -1.92
CA TYR A 142 -16.73 22.74 -0.80
C TYR A 142 -15.65 23.82 -0.93
N ALA A 143 -14.43 23.47 -1.33
CA ALA A 143 -13.28 24.36 -1.25
C ALA A 143 -13.46 25.70 -1.99
N HIS A 144 -14.13 25.68 -3.15
CA HIS A 144 -14.42 26.85 -3.99
C HIS A 144 -15.69 27.64 -3.59
N ARG A 145 -16.54 27.11 -2.71
CA ARG A 145 -17.79 27.78 -2.27
C ARG A 145 -17.65 28.46 -0.92
N LEU A 146 -16.66 28.04 -0.14
CA LEU A 146 -16.42 28.57 1.20
C LEU A 146 -15.61 29.87 1.09
N PRO A 147 -15.96 30.90 1.89
CA PRO A 147 -15.19 32.13 1.92
C PRO A 147 -13.74 31.84 2.32
N PRO A 148 -12.77 32.59 1.77
CA PRO A 148 -11.37 32.38 2.09
C PRO A 148 -11.08 32.63 3.58
N GLY A 149 -10.04 31.97 4.10
CA GLY A 149 -9.57 32.13 5.48
C GLY A 149 -10.00 31.01 6.43
N LEU A 150 -10.29 31.39 7.69
CA LEU A 150 -10.54 30.44 8.81
C LEU A 150 -11.74 29.53 8.55
N ALA A 151 -12.80 30.06 7.94
CA ALA A 151 -14.01 29.31 7.60
C ALA A 151 -13.72 28.04 6.77
N ARG A 152 -12.68 28.06 5.91
CA ARG A 152 -12.30 26.90 5.09
C ARG A 152 -11.56 25.82 5.89
N ILE A 153 -10.69 26.20 6.83
CA ILE A 153 -9.96 25.25 7.68
C ILE A 153 -10.90 24.57 8.66
N GLU A 154 -11.85 25.34 9.21
CA GLU A 154 -12.77 24.85 10.22
C GLU A 154 -13.91 24.02 9.63
N HIS A 155 -14.13 24.08 8.31
CA HIS A 155 -15.17 23.32 7.64
C HIS A 155 -14.97 21.80 7.81
N TRP A 156 -16.05 21.08 8.14
CA TRP A 156 -16.01 19.65 8.45
C TRP A 156 -15.37 18.81 7.36
N SER A 157 -15.62 19.11 6.07
CA SER A 157 -15.05 18.31 4.98
C SER A 157 -13.54 18.48 4.85
N ARG A 158 -13.00 19.66 5.19
CA ARG A 158 -11.55 19.88 5.27
C ARG A 158 -10.94 19.15 6.45
N ARG A 159 -11.61 19.16 7.60
CA ARG A 159 -11.19 18.38 8.78
C ARG A 159 -11.17 16.89 8.47
N LEU A 160 -12.18 16.36 7.78
CA LEU A 160 -12.21 14.94 7.37
C LEU A 160 -11.08 14.60 6.39
N ASP A 161 -10.84 15.43 5.38
CA ASP A 161 -9.68 15.27 4.48
C ASP A 161 -8.35 15.18 5.29
N HIS A 162 -8.18 16.04 6.31
CA HIS A 162 -7.03 15.98 7.22
C HIS A 162 -7.01 14.74 8.13
N VAL A 163 -8.16 14.29 8.63
CA VAL A 163 -8.29 13.04 9.40
C VAL A 163 -7.83 11.85 8.56
N PHE A 164 -8.28 11.76 7.31
CA PHE A 164 -7.95 10.62 6.45
C PHE A 164 -6.51 10.63 5.96
N MET A 165 -5.80 11.77 5.96
CA MET A 165 -4.33 11.76 5.82
C MET A 165 -3.64 11.00 6.96
N HIS A 166 -4.12 11.15 8.20
CA HIS A 166 -3.59 10.39 9.35
C HIS A 166 -4.00 8.91 9.30
N VAL A 167 -5.20 8.59 8.81
CA VAL A 167 -5.61 7.20 8.54
C VAL A 167 -4.68 6.56 7.52
N ILE A 168 -4.38 7.24 6.41
CA ILE A 168 -3.37 6.78 5.43
C ILE A 168 -2.05 6.50 6.14
N CYS A 169 -1.51 7.45 6.93
CA CYS A 169 -0.21 7.27 7.57
C CYS A 169 -0.19 6.07 8.52
N THR A 170 -1.27 5.82 9.26
CA THR A 170 -1.44 4.64 10.10
C THR A 170 -1.39 3.36 9.26
N CYS A 171 -2.17 3.29 8.17
CA CYS A 171 -2.15 2.14 7.26
C CYS A 171 -0.76 1.92 6.64
N MET A 172 -0.11 2.99 6.19
CA MET A 172 1.24 2.90 5.61
C MET A 172 2.27 2.41 6.62
N SER A 173 2.12 2.72 7.91
CA SER A 173 3.05 2.23 8.94
C SER A 173 3.04 0.71 9.08
N TYR A 174 1.89 0.07 8.86
CA TYR A 174 1.83 -1.40 8.78
C TYR A 174 2.35 -1.89 7.43
N ALA A 175 1.98 -1.22 6.34
CA ALA A 175 2.37 -1.61 5.00
C ALA A 175 3.89 -1.61 4.78
N THR A 176 4.65 -0.80 5.51
CA THR A 176 6.10 -0.70 5.38
C THR A 176 6.87 -1.48 6.44
N SER A 177 6.21 -1.88 7.55
CA SER A 177 6.87 -2.61 8.64
C SER A 177 6.48 -4.08 8.74
N GLY A 178 5.27 -4.45 8.29
CA GLY A 178 4.69 -5.77 8.54
C GLY A 178 4.44 -6.08 10.02
N SER A 179 4.59 -5.08 10.91
CA SER A 179 4.59 -5.27 12.36
C SER A 179 3.35 -4.66 13.01
N TRP A 180 2.55 -5.50 13.68
CA TRP A 180 1.39 -5.06 14.45
C TRP A 180 1.77 -4.10 15.59
N ASN A 181 2.88 -4.36 16.29
CA ASN A 181 3.32 -3.49 17.38
C ASN A 181 3.68 -2.09 16.87
N TYR A 182 4.38 -2.02 15.73
CA TYR A 182 4.73 -0.74 15.10
C TYR A 182 3.48 0.00 14.62
N PHE A 183 2.56 -0.73 13.97
CA PHE A 183 1.27 -0.20 13.55
C PHE A 183 0.46 0.38 14.72
N LEU A 184 0.36 -0.33 15.85
CA LEU A 184 -0.38 0.15 17.02
C LEU A 184 0.24 1.42 17.60
N ALA A 185 1.57 1.50 17.70
CA ALA A 185 2.26 2.69 18.16
C ALA A 185 1.99 3.90 17.23
N CYS A 186 2.08 3.71 15.91
CA CYS A 186 1.73 4.75 14.94
C CYS A 186 0.24 5.09 14.94
N ALA A 187 -0.64 4.11 15.19
CA ALA A 187 -2.08 4.31 15.30
C ALA A 187 -2.41 5.21 16.49
N MET A 188 -1.77 5.01 17.65
CA MET A 188 -1.94 5.88 18.82
C MET A 188 -1.51 7.33 18.53
N LEU A 189 -0.35 7.52 17.87
CA LEU A 189 0.12 8.84 17.43
C LEU A 189 -0.90 9.53 16.50
N ASN A 190 -1.37 8.81 15.48
CA ASN A 190 -2.31 9.35 14.51
C ASN A 190 -3.72 9.54 15.10
N ALA A 191 -4.13 8.74 16.09
CA ALA A 191 -5.39 8.92 16.81
C ALA A 191 -5.41 10.24 17.60
N ASP A 192 -4.32 10.60 18.30
CA ASP A 192 -4.19 11.94 18.91
C ASP A 192 -4.27 13.05 17.86
N CYS A 193 -3.62 12.86 16.71
CA CYS A 193 -3.67 13.84 15.62
C CYS A 193 -5.09 14.02 15.06
N ILE A 194 -5.83 12.92 14.88
CA ILE A 194 -7.23 12.88 14.44
C ILE A 194 -8.12 13.57 15.44
N TYR A 195 -8.02 13.23 16.74
CA TYR A 195 -8.78 13.87 17.81
C TYR A 195 -8.65 15.39 17.76
N ARG A 196 -7.44 15.89 17.50
CA ARG A 196 -7.17 17.33 17.44
C ARG A 196 -7.75 18.03 16.22
N GLN A 197 -8.14 17.32 15.16
CA GLN A 197 -8.92 17.90 14.07
C GLN A 197 -10.34 18.27 14.50
N PHE A 198 -10.84 17.68 15.59
CA PHE A 198 -12.19 17.92 16.12
C PHE A 198 -12.20 18.95 17.25
N LEU A 199 -11.06 19.50 17.65
CA LEU A 199 -11.02 20.61 18.61
C LEU A 199 -11.56 21.90 17.97
N PRO A 200 -12.07 22.85 18.77
CA PRO A 200 -12.61 24.11 18.25
C PRO A 200 -11.60 24.86 17.36
N GLU A 201 -10.35 24.98 17.82
CA GLU A 201 -9.27 25.66 17.10
C GLU A 201 -8.33 24.67 16.40
N VAL A 202 -8.22 24.76 15.07
CA VAL A 202 -7.25 23.99 14.28
C VAL A 202 -6.06 24.90 13.94
N ARG A 203 -4.85 24.52 14.37
CA ARG A 203 -3.61 25.27 14.11
C ARG A 203 -2.86 24.68 12.91
N PRO A 204 -2.87 25.32 11.71
CA PRO A 204 -2.35 24.70 10.48
C PRO A 204 -0.88 24.33 10.53
N ARG A 205 -0.04 25.17 11.14
CA ARG A 205 1.41 24.89 11.27
C ARG A 205 1.69 23.64 12.12
N ARG A 206 0.97 23.48 13.24
CA ARG A 206 1.10 22.29 14.10
C ARG A 206 0.59 21.05 13.40
N ASN A 207 -0.49 21.19 12.62
CA ASN A 207 -1.01 20.09 11.81
C ASN A 207 0.01 19.61 10.77
N LEU A 208 0.65 20.55 10.05
CA LEU A 208 1.68 20.24 9.08
C LEU A 208 2.86 19.47 9.70
N ILE A 209 3.32 19.90 10.88
CA ILE A 209 4.39 19.20 11.62
C ILE A 209 3.96 17.77 11.96
N ARG A 210 2.73 17.56 12.43
CA ARG A 210 2.21 16.23 12.77
C ARG A 210 2.14 15.31 11.57
N ILE A 211 1.64 15.80 10.44
CA ILE A 211 1.64 15.03 9.19
C ILE A 211 3.07 14.66 8.81
N GLY A 212 4.02 15.60 8.90
CA GLY A 212 5.43 15.33 8.66
C GLY A 212 6.00 14.23 9.56
N LEU A 213 5.71 14.27 10.86
CA LEU A 213 6.12 13.23 11.81
C LEU A 213 5.49 11.87 11.47
N SER A 214 4.21 11.83 11.10
CA SER A 214 3.53 10.61 10.66
C SER A 214 4.14 10.03 9.37
N VAL A 215 4.55 10.89 8.44
CA VAL A 215 5.24 10.50 7.20
C VAL A 215 6.62 9.91 7.48
N ILE A 216 7.40 10.56 8.35
CA ILE A 216 8.69 10.03 8.80
C ILE A 216 8.48 8.67 9.46
N ALA A 217 7.50 8.55 10.36
CA ALA A 217 7.21 7.31 11.05
C ALA A 217 6.93 6.16 10.06
N TYR A 218 6.01 6.31 9.10
CA TYR A 218 5.73 5.18 8.21
C TYR A 218 6.86 4.88 7.21
N THR A 219 7.78 5.80 6.94
CA THR A 219 8.90 5.55 6.01
C THR A 219 10.14 4.96 6.68
N MET A 220 10.31 5.16 7.99
CA MET A 220 11.47 4.66 8.73
C MET A 220 11.67 3.13 8.68
N PRO A 221 10.62 2.29 8.73
CA PRO A 221 10.77 0.85 8.55
C PRO A 221 11.48 0.48 7.23
N ILE A 222 11.27 1.27 6.17
CA ILE A 222 11.89 1.02 4.85
C ILE A 222 13.42 1.20 4.91
N LEU A 223 13.89 2.10 5.76
CA LEU A 223 15.32 2.27 6.00
C LEU A 223 15.85 1.16 6.94
N TRP A 224 15.08 0.81 7.97
CA TRP A 224 15.48 -0.14 9.01
C TRP A 224 15.83 -1.53 8.49
N TRP A 225 15.00 -2.10 7.61
CA TRP A 225 15.26 -3.39 6.95
C TRP A 225 16.25 -3.32 5.76
N GLY A 226 16.89 -2.16 5.53
CA GLY A 226 18.04 -2.03 4.62
C GLY A 226 17.74 -1.65 3.16
N ASN A 227 16.48 -1.38 2.77
CA ASN A 227 16.16 -1.00 1.39
C ASN A 227 16.38 0.51 1.12
N VAL A 228 17.65 0.92 1.14
CA VAL A 228 18.07 2.33 1.01
C VAL A 228 17.66 2.94 -0.34
N ILE A 229 17.70 2.16 -1.43
CA ILE A 229 17.34 2.63 -2.77
C ILE A 229 15.85 2.99 -2.82
N LEU A 230 14.98 2.10 -2.34
CA LEU A 230 13.55 2.37 -2.27
C LEU A 230 13.24 3.55 -1.34
N PHE A 231 13.87 3.59 -0.16
CA PHE A 231 13.74 4.72 0.76
C PHE A 231 14.10 6.05 0.08
N GLY A 232 15.22 6.09 -0.64
CA GLY A 232 15.66 7.26 -1.40
C GLY A 232 14.66 7.70 -2.47
N LYS A 233 14.11 6.76 -3.25
CA LYS A 233 13.04 7.04 -4.24
C LYS A 233 11.80 7.65 -3.58
N ILE A 234 11.35 7.07 -2.47
CA ILE A 234 10.20 7.55 -1.72
C ILE A 234 10.47 8.94 -1.15
N TYR A 235 11.62 9.16 -0.52
CA TYR A 235 11.97 10.46 0.06
C TYR A 235 12.13 11.54 -1.01
N ALA A 236 12.68 11.22 -2.18
CA ALA A 236 12.75 12.17 -3.29
C ALA A 236 11.34 12.66 -3.70
N ILE A 237 10.38 11.75 -3.85
CA ILE A 237 8.97 12.09 -4.13
C ILE A 237 8.40 12.95 -2.99
N LEU A 238 8.58 12.54 -1.73
CA LEU A 238 8.06 13.24 -0.56
C LEU A 238 8.66 14.65 -0.40
N LEU A 239 9.94 14.84 -0.71
CA LEU A 239 10.60 16.15 -0.67
C LEU A 239 10.05 17.08 -1.75
N ILE A 240 9.84 16.60 -2.98
CA ILE A 240 9.18 17.36 -4.04
C ILE A 240 7.76 17.74 -3.63
N CYS A 241 7.01 16.78 -3.09
CA CYS A 241 5.67 17.01 -2.55
C CYS A 241 5.67 18.04 -1.42
N ALA A 242 6.61 17.97 -0.48
CA ALA A 242 6.74 18.94 0.61
C ALA A 242 7.08 20.33 0.06
N TRP A 243 7.96 20.43 -0.94
CA TRP A 243 8.27 21.70 -1.61
C TRP A 243 7.05 22.29 -2.34
N LEU A 244 6.30 21.49 -3.09
CA LEU A 244 5.08 21.91 -3.76
C LEU A 244 4.01 22.39 -2.75
N PHE A 245 3.83 21.66 -1.66
CA PHE A 245 2.80 21.99 -0.67
C PHE A 245 3.19 23.15 0.25
N ALA A 246 4.42 23.16 0.77
CA ALA A 246 4.90 24.16 1.73
C ALA A 246 5.48 25.41 1.04
N GLY A 247 6.20 25.24 -0.07
CA GLY A 247 6.75 26.34 -0.85
C GLY A 247 5.71 27.02 -1.75
N TYR A 248 4.71 26.25 -2.23
CA TYR A 248 3.66 26.75 -3.11
C TYR A 248 4.18 27.47 -4.37
N PRO A 249 5.18 26.90 -5.08
CA PRO A 249 5.99 27.61 -6.07
C PRO A 249 5.24 28.02 -7.34
N ILE A 250 4.12 27.35 -7.65
CA ILE A 250 3.30 27.60 -8.85
C ILE A 250 1.89 28.09 -8.47
N GLY A 251 1.75 28.69 -7.29
CA GLY A 251 0.47 29.20 -6.79
C GLY A 251 -0.56 28.08 -6.63
N GLY A 252 -1.80 28.35 -7.02
CA GLY A 252 -2.93 27.42 -6.89
C GLY A 252 -2.78 26.06 -7.58
N TRP A 253 -1.86 25.93 -8.54
CA TRP A 253 -1.58 24.66 -9.21
C TRP A 253 -0.66 23.74 -8.39
N SER A 254 0.02 24.27 -7.36
CA SER A 254 1.01 23.51 -6.60
C SER A 254 0.38 22.29 -5.92
N HIS A 255 -0.90 22.42 -5.54
CA HIS A 255 -1.66 21.35 -4.93
C HIS A 255 -2.04 20.24 -5.92
N SER A 256 -2.41 20.60 -7.16
CA SER A 256 -2.71 19.61 -8.21
C SER A 256 -1.46 18.84 -8.60
N VAL A 257 -0.33 19.55 -8.76
CA VAL A 257 0.96 18.93 -9.08
C VAL A 257 1.46 18.08 -7.90
N PHE A 258 1.19 18.48 -6.66
CA PHE A 258 1.43 17.64 -5.48
C PHE A 258 0.68 16.30 -5.59
N HIS A 259 -0.61 16.30 -5.94
CA HIS A 259 -1.39 15.07 -6.11
C HIS A 259 -0.89 14.20 -7.26
N ALA A 260 -0.51 14.81 -8.39
CA ALA A 260 0.07 14.08 -9.50
C ALA A 260 1.43 13.45 -9.12
N THR A 261 2.25 14.17 -8.36
CA THR A 261 3.57 13.69 -7.91
C THR A 261 3.44 12.59 -6.86
N ILE A 262 2.57 12.76 -5.87
CA ILE A 262 2.34 11.73 -4.85
C ILE A 262 1.71 10.47 -5.45
N ALA A 263 1.11 10.54 -6.64
CA ALA A 263 0.61 9.37 -7.36
C ALA A 263 1.68 8.40 -7.89
N LEU A 264 2.95 8.78 -7.79
CA LEU A 264 4.08 7.88 -8.02
C LEU A 264 4.40 7.02 -6.78
N LEU A 265 3.84 7.34 -5.62
CA LEU A 265 4.11 6.65 -4.37
C LEU A 265 3.39 5.30 -4.19
N PRO A 266 2.10 5.12 -4.58
CA PRO A 266 1.42 3.85 -4.41
C PRO A 266 2.11 2.65 -5.07
N PRO A 267 2.61 2.72 -6.32
CA PRO A 267 3.37 1.61 -6.91
C PRO A 267 4.56 1.17 -6.04
N LEU A 268 5.35 2.13 -5.55
CA LEU A 268 6.53 1.85 -4.72
C LEU A 268 6.15 1.21 -3.38
N LEU A 269 5.11 1.74 -2.71
CA LEU A 269 4.66 1.21 -1.42
C LEU A 269 4.00 -0.16 -1.55
N MET A 270 3.23 -0.39 -2.62
CA MET A 270 2.61 -1.69 -2.89
C MET A 270 3.66 -2.78 -3.12
N THR A 271 4.67 -2.51 -3.96
CA THR A 271 5.78 -3.45 -4.19
C THR A 271 6.55 -3.70 -2.90
N ALA A 272 6.89 -2.65 -2.15
CA ALA A 272 7.55 -2.79 -0.85
C ALA A 272 6.74 -3.67 0.12
N ALA A 273 5.42 -3.52 0.14
CA ALA A 273 4.54 -4.32 0.98
C ALA A 273 4.53 -5.81 0.58
N CYS A 274 4.72 -6.15 -0.70
CA CYS A 274 4.88 -7.53 -1.14
C CYS A 274 6.18 -8.17 -0.63
N ASP A 275 7.26 -7.39 -0.53
CA ASP A 275 8.59 -7.88 -0.14
C ASP A 275 8.73 -8.17 1.36
N LEU A 276 7.77 -7.74 2.18
CA LEU A 276 7.78 -7.97 3.63
C LEU A 276 7.67 -9.46 3.97
N SER A 277 8.36 -9.87 5.04
CA SER A 277 8.27 -11.23 5.57
C SER A 277 6.82 -11.62 5.95
N SER A 278 6.05 -10.67 6.49
CA SER A 278 4.64 -10.83 6.83
C SER A 278 3.73 -11.08 5.62
N SER A 279 4.21 -10.85 4.40
CA SER A 279 3.45 -11.08 3.16
C SER A 279 3.70 -12.45 2.52
N ARG A 280 4.79 -13.13 2.92
CA ARG A 280 5.29 -14.35 2.25
C ARG A 280 4.28 -15.49 2.24
N THR A 281 3.71 -15.82 3.40
CA THR A 281 2.76 -16.94 3.52
C THR A 281 1.56 -16.74 2.60
N GLN A 282 0.97 -15.54 2.60
CA GLN A 282 -0.20 -15.25 1.77
C GLN A 282 0.14 -15.27 0.27
N ILE A 283 1.33 -14.81 -0.12
CA ILE A 283 1.81 -14.88 -1.51
C ILE A 283 1.99 -16.34 -1.95
N GLN A 284 2.57 -17.19 -1.10
CA GLN A 284 2.74 -18.62 -1.38
C GLN A 284 1.40 -19.34 -1.54
N THR A 285 0.45 -19.07 -0.63
CA THR A 285 -0.92 -19.58 -0.74
C THR A 285 -1.55 -19.17 -2.07
N ALA A 286 -1.43 -17.90 -2.44
CA ALA A 286 -1.97 -17.40 -3.70
C ALA A 286 -1.33 -18.06 -4.94
N ALA A 287 -0.02 -18.31 -4.90
CA ALA A 287 0.70 -19.02 -5.96
C ALA A 287 0.23 -20.47 -6.10
N MET A 288 0.07 -21.20 -5.00
CA MET A 288 -0.49 -22.57 -5.02
C MET A 288 -1.92 -22.59 -5.57
N CYS A 289 -2.76 -21.64 -5.15
CA CYS A 289 -4.12 -21.48 -5.68
C CYS A 289 -4.12 -21.16 -7.19
N ALA A 290 -3.11 -20.46 -7.70
CA ALA A 290 -2.96 -20.20 -9.12
C ALA A 290 -2.67 -21.48 -9.90
N VAL A 291 -1.75 -22.32 -9.41
CA VAL A 291 -1.43 -23.62 -10.01
C VAL A 291 -2.64 -24.56 -10.01
N LEU A 292 -3.33 -24.69 -8.86
CA LEU A 292 -4.52 -25.54 -8.74
C LEU A 292 -5.68 -25.13 -9.66
N LYS A 293 -5.71 -23.87 -10.11
CA LYS A 293 -6.76 -23.38 -11.01
C LYS A 293 -6.51 -23.79 -12.46
N GLU A 294 -5.26 -24.08 -12.82
CA GLU A 294 -4.85 -24.47 -14.17
C GLU A 294 -4.95 -25.98 -14.41
N THR A 295 -4.87 -26.78 -13.34
CA THR A 295 -5.06 -28.23 -13.33
C THR A 295 -6.54 -28.62 -13.37
#